data_AF-A0A9D4U086-F1
#
_entry.id   AF-A0A9D4U086-F1
#
_cell.length_a   1.000
_cell.length_b   1.000
_cell.length_c   1.000
_cell.angle_alpha   90.00
_cell.angle_beta   90.00
_cell.angle_gamma   90.00
#
_symmetry.space_group_name_H-M   'P 1'
#
loop_
_entity.id
_entity.type
_entity.pdbx_description
1 polymer ?
#
loop_
_entity_poly.entity_id
_entity_poly.type
_entity_poly.pdbx_seq_one_letter_code
_entity_poly.pdbx_strand_id
1 'polypeptide(L)'
;MARFSFALCALLGICLLLCRSAQTSESSLPELDAAEIEALGIEDGIADEVSGGFDEEEFGEDDFPTGGEDDAEDDFISHIADPDVVVLSSGNFSEFLATNHYVMVEFYAPWCGHCQALAPEYATAATELKLLGVYLAKVDATVEAELAQQHGIQGYPTIIFFVDGKPKPYAHHRTSEAIVSWIKKKVGPAVAEVNNAGDVQGILESGNTLVVALFDKLEGNEVEEFISAARQEDDVLFYYTKDTEVAELLHIKPGSSTPSLVLLKSAAEKVVLYDGKFDRAAISEFVLANKLPLISYFSRDTATAIFESAIKKQIILFASPEDAKELLPAFEGAAKSHKGKIIFVFVDSTDEEVGKPIVEFFGVSVGKAMIVAFTVSEDQPTKFFLENEPTEEKIKEFATGFLDGKLKQFYKSDPLPEKDDGDVKVVVGNNFDEIVLDESKDVLLEIYAPWCGHCQALEPIYEKLGKVLRGIDSLVIAKMDGTTNEHPRGKSDGYPTLLFFPAGNKSFDPVTVDVDRTVKSFYQFLKKNAAIPFTIAKSSKGGEPLLNVKSPNPEPTESSLEVSHEAKDEL
;
A
#
# COMPACT_ATOMS: atom_id res chain seq x y z
N MET A 1 -44.79 33.80 5.46
CA MET A 1 -43.63 33.92 6.36
C MET A 1 -44.04 34.09 7.84
N ALA A 2 -45.05 33.35 8.37
CA ALA A 2 -45.39 33.42 9.81
C ALA A 2 -46.14 32.18 10.36
N ARG A 3 -46.09 31.01 9.69
CA ARG A 3 -46.74 29.77 10.18
C ARG A 3 -45.91 28.49 10.04
N PHE A 4 -44.64 28.60 9.68
CA PHE A 4 -43.70 27.47 9.66
C PHE A 4 -42.65 27.50 10.78
N SER A 5 -42.68 28.51 11.65
CA SER A 5 -41.66 28.70 12.71
C SER A 5 -42.04 28.14 14.08
N PHE A 6 -43.25 27.62 14.28
CA PHE A 6 -43.70 27.09 15.58
C PHE A 6 -43.60 25.57 15.72
N ALA A 7 -43.52 24.82 14.61
CA ALA A 7 -43.35 23.36 14.65
C ALA A 7 -41.87 22.94 14.86
N LEU A 8 -40.92 23.78 14.47
CA LEU A 8 -39.49 23.48 14.63
C LEU A 8 -38.99 23.73 16.07
N CYS A 9 -39.56 24.71 16.79
CA CYS A 9 -39.24 24.94 18.20
C CYS A 9 -39.82 23.88 19.16
N ALA A 10 -40.90 23.18 18.78
CA ALA A 10 -41.46 22.11 19.61
C ALA A 10 -40.68 20.79 19.50
N LEU A 11 -39.99 20.53 18.38
CA LEU A 11 -39.12 19.36 18.20
C LEU A 11 -37.72 19.56 18.82
N LEU A 12 -37.19 20.79 18.81
CA LEU A 12 -35.96 21.14 19.54
C LEU A 12 -36.13 21.15 21.06
N GLY A 13 -37.34 21.43 21.57
CA GLY A 13 -37.65 21.37 23.00
C GLY A 13 -37.75 19.95 23.60
N ILE A 14 -38.07 18.94 22.78
CA ILE A 14 -38.14 17.53 23.22
C ILE A 14 -36.75 16.86 23.15
N CYS A 15 -35.88 17.27 22.21
CA CYS A 15 -34.47 16.85 22.21
C CYS A 15 -33.70 17.37 23.43
N LEU A 16 -33.98 18.60 23.91
CA LEU A 16 -33.31 19.16 25.09
C LEU A 16 -33.82 18.61 26.43
N LEU A 17 -34.97 17.93 26.45
CA LEU A 17 -35.49 17.22 27.64
C LEU A 17 -35.15 15.72 27.66
N LEU A 18 -34.72 15.13 26.53
CA LEU A 18 -34.13 13.78 26.49
C LEU A 18 -32.60 13.80 26.64
N CYS A 19 -31.93 14.95 26.46
CA CYS A 19 -30.52 15.14 26.78
C CYS A 19 -30.21 15.42 28.27
N ARG A 20 -31.21 15.38 29.16
CA ARG A 20 -31.02 15.63 30.61
C ARG A 20 -31.18 14.40 31.50
N SER A 21 -31.26 13.20 30.92
CA SER A 21 -31.12 11.91 31.62
C SER A 21 -29.89 11.11 31.20
N ALA A 22 -29.00 11.68 30.40
CA ALA A 22 -27.65 11.14 30.19
C ALA A 22 -26.69 11.82 31.18
N GLN A 23 -26.96 11.66 32.49
CA GLN A 23 -25.87 11.67 33.44
C GLN A 23 -25.04 10.42 33.14
N THR A 24 -23.77 10.66 32.86
CA THR A 24 -22.68 9.70 32.86
C THR A 24 -22.89 8.63 33.93
N SER A 25 -23.43 7.47 33.55
CA SER A 25 -22.98 6.25 34.20
C SER A 25 -21.62 5.99 33.58
N GLU A 26 -20.54 6.38 34.27
CA GLU A 26 -19.31 5.62 34.17
C GLU A 26 -19.74 4.16 34.34
N SER A 27 -19.67 3.38 33.26
CA SER A 27 -20.08 1.99 33.32
C SER A 27 -18.95 1.25 34.02
N SER A 28 -18.94 1.33 35.35
CA SER A 28 -17.98 0.62 36.17
C SER A 28 -17.99 -0.86 35.79
N LEU A 29 -16.79 -1.42 35.66
CA LEU A 29 -16.61 -2.86 35.52
C LEU A 29 -17.27 -3.55 36.73
N PRO A 30 -17.94 -4.71 36.53
CA PRO A 30 -18.68 -5.35 37.61
C PRO A 30 -17.77 -5.69 38.79
N GLU A 31 -18.24 -5.42 40.02
CA GLU A 31 -17.54 -5.87 41.23
C GLU A 31 -17.43 -7.40 41.25
N LEU A 32 -16.28 -7.89 41.71
CA LEU A 32 -16.00 -9.32 41.81
C LEU A 32 -16.30 -9.80 43.23
N ASP A 33 -16.84 -11.00 43.35
CA ASP A 33 -16.99 -11.62 44.67
C ASP A 33 -15.66 -12.20 45.19
N ALA A 34 -15.62 -12.51 46.49
CA ALA A 34 -14.41 -13.01 47.14
C ALA A 34 -13.89 -14.34 46.54
N ALA A 35 -14.79 -15.18 46.00
CA ALA A 35 -14.38 -16.43 45.38
C ALA A 35 -13.79 -16.20 43.98
N GLU A 36 -14.28 -15.19 43.26
CA GLU A 36 -13.71 -14.74 41.98
C GLU A 36 -12.32 -14.10 42.17
N ILE A 37 -12.16 -13.26 43.20
CA ILE A 37 -10.87 -12.65 43.57
C ILE A 37 -9.85 -13.73 43.93
N GLU A 38 -10.25 -14.71 44.76
CA GLU A 38 -9.42 -15.87 45.13
C GLU A 38 -9.06 -16.72 43.90
N ALA A 39 -10.02 -16.97 43.00
CA ALA A 39 -9.81 -17.78 41.80
C ALA A 39 -8.90 -17.11 40.76
N LEU A 40 -8.93 -15.77 40.65
CA LEU A 40 -8.03 -15.00 39.80
C LEU A 40 -6.60 -14.94 40.37
N GLY A 41 -6.39 -15.42 41.61
CA GLY A 41 -5.12 -15.34 42.31
C GLY A 41 -4.68 -13.89 42.50
N ILE A 42 -5.64 -13.04 42.89
CA ILE A 42 -5.42 -11.64 43.28
C ILE A 42 -5.29 -11.69 44.81
N GLU A 43 -4.07 -11.51 45.34
CA GLU A 43 -3.90 -11.41 46.80
C GLU A 43 -4.54 -10.09 47.28
N ASP A 44 -5.47 -10.18 48.24
CA ASP A 44 -6.05 -9.00 48.88
C ASP A 44 -4.94 -8.25 49.64
N GLY A 45 -4.47 -7.17 49.04
CA GLY A 45 -3.63 -6.17 49.68
C GLY A 45 -2.18 -6.15 49.21
N ILE A 46 -1.96 -5.69 47.98
CA ILE A 46 -0.83 -4.83 47.57
C ILE A 46 -1.36 -4.06 46.35
N ALA A 47 -1.27 -2.73 46.40
CA ALA A 47 -1.40 -1.92 45.19
C ALA A 47 -0.31 -2.38 44.21
N ASP A 48 -0.66 -2.66 42.95
CA ASP A 48 0.32 -2.92 41.89
C ASP A 48 1.30 -1.74 41.81
N GLU A 49 2.42 -1.84 42.53
CA GLU A 49 3.62 -1.07 42.27
C GLU A 49 4.25 -1.65 41.02
N VAL A 50 3.82 -1.12 39.87
CA VAL A 50 4.71 -0.92 38.73
C VAL A 50 4.76 0.57 38.45
N SER A 51 5.17 1.35 39.45
CA SER A 51 5.87 2.61 39.19
C SER A 51 7.35 2.26 39.02
N GLY A 52 7.80 2.13 37.78
CA GLY A 52 9.22 2.05 37.47
C GLY A 52 9.89 3.33 37.99
N GLY A 53 10.72 3.17 39.02
CA GLY A 53 11.67 4.20 39.43
C GLY A 53 12.65 4.44 38.29
N PHE A 54 12.70 5.68 37.81
CA PHE A 54 13.88 6.21 37.16
C PHE A 54 14.73 6.84 38.26
N ASP A 55 15.93 6.30 38.43
CA ASP A 55 16.97 6.87 39.26
C ASP A 55 17.32 8.28 38.74
N GLU A 56 17.00 9.30 39.56
CA GLU A 56 17.65 10.61 39.48
C GLU A 56 19.03 10.49 40.14
N GLU A 57 20.05 10.15 39.36
CA GLU A 57 21.44 10.46 39.71
C GLU A 57 21.85 11.79 39.04
N GLU A 58 21.78 12.84 39.85
CA GLU A 58 22.88 13.77 40.13
C GLU A 58 23.80 14.16 38.95
N PHE A 59 23.44 15.24 38.25
CA PHE A 59 24.42 16.13 37.61
C PHE A 59 24.25 17.55 38.15
N GLY A 60 25.35 18.08 38.67
CA GLY A 60 25.41 19.21 39.58
C GLY A 60 24.97 20.56 39.01
N GLU A 61 24.46 21.37 39.93
CA GLU A 61 24.37 22.82 39.83
C GLU A 61 25.79 23.39 39.79
N ASP A 62 26.19 24.00 38.66
CA ASP A 62 27.26 24.98 38.62
C ASP A 62 26.91 26.06 37.57
N ASP A 63 26.68 27.28 38.08
CA ASP A 63 26.89 28.61 37.50
C ASP A 63 26.39 28.93 36.08
N PHE A 64 25.19 29.52 35.99
CA PHE A 64 24.88 30.51 34.95
C PHE A 64 24.94 31.93 35.54
N PRO A 65 25.89 32.79 35.11
CA PRO A 65 25.92 34.17 35.55
C PRO A 65 24.86 34.99 34.81
N THR A 66 24.05 35.68 35.60
CA THR A 66 23.20 36.79 35.16
C THR A 66 24.04 37.99 34.76
N GLY A 67 23.72 38.60 33.62
CA GLY A 67 23.95 40.03 33.38
C GLY A 67 24.64 40.36 32.05
N GLY A 68 23.94 41.12 31.22
CA GLY A 68 24.54 41.81 30.06
C GLY A 68 23.49 42.19 29.02
N GLU A 69 22.83 43.34 29.22
CA GLU A 69 22.33 44.15 28.11
C GLU A 69 23.51 44.44 27.16
N ASP A 70 23.32 44.30 25.86
CA ASP A 70 23.90 45.15 24.80
C ASP A 70 23.39 44.66 23.42
N ASP A 71 22.49 45.48 22.87
CA ASP A 71 22.38 45.91 21.47
C ASP A 71 22.55 44.91 20.31
N ALA A 72 21.44 44.77 19.57
CA ALA A 72 21.33 44.88 18.12
C ALA A 72 22.50 44.36 17.25
N GLU A 73 22.26 43.23 16.57
CA GLU A 73 22.33 43.08 15.10
C GLU A 73 22.32 41.58 14.76
N ASP A 74 21.18 41.04 14.32
CA ASP A 74 21.16 39.87 13.42
C ASP A 74 19.78 39.78 12.73
N ASP A 75 19.57 40.71 11.81
CA ASP A 75 18.38 40.81 10.96
C ASP A 75 18.83 40.85 9.48
N PHE A 76 19.70 39.90 9.11
CA PHE A 76 20.37 39.93 7.80
C PHE A 76 20.38 38.60 7.04
N ILE A 77 19.28 37.84 7.03
CA ILE A 77 18.98 36.93 5.91
C ILE A 77 17.49 36.98 5.59
N SER A 78 17.06 38.06 4.93
CA SER A 78 15.82 38.04 4.17
C SER A 78 16.11 38.46 2.72
N HIS A 79 15.62 37.67 1.77
CA HIS A 79 15.58 37.94 0.33
C HIS A 79 16.93 37.88 -0.42
N ILE A 80 17.44 36.66 -0.66
CA ILE A 80 18.06 36.42 -1.96
C ILE A 80 16.92 36.52 -2.98
N ALA A 81 16.83 37.65 -3.66
CA ALA A 81 15.97 37.81 -4.81
C ALA A 81 16.51 36.92 -5.92
N ASP A 82 15.87 35.78 -6.14
CA ASP A 82 16.06 34.98 -7.35
C ASP A 82 15.24 35.65 -8.46
N PRO A 83 15.84 36.46 -9.35
CA PRO A 83 15.08 37.39 -10.21
C PRO A 83 14.14 36.69 -11.19
N ASP A 84 14.37 35.41 -11.46
CA ASP A 84 13.61 34.61 -12.43
C ASP A 84 12.72 33.53 -11.77
N VAL A 85 12.74 33.39 -10.44
CA VAL A 85 11.84 32.48 -9.70
C VAL A 85 10.66 33.28 -9.16
N VAL A 86 9.46 32.94 -9.61
CA VAL A 86 8.22 33.64 -9.21
C VAL A 86 7.79 33.19 -7.81
N VAL A 87 7.47 34.13 -6.93
CA VAL A 87 6.88 33.82 -5.63
C VAL A 87 5.37 33.70 -5.78
N LEU A 88 4.83 32.52 -5.46
CA LEU A 88 3.39 32.26 -5.48
C LEU A 88 2.83 32.15 -4.07
N SER A 89 1.59 32.60 -3.93
CA SER A 89 0.76 32.50 -2.73
C SER A 89 -0.65 32.08 -3.12
N SER A 90 -1.49 31.76 -2.14
CA SER A 90 -2.90 31.39 -2.39
C SER A 90 -3.66 32.45 -3.21
N GLY A 91 -3.25 33.72 -3.14
CA GLY A 91 -3.89 34.82 -3.87
C GLY A 91 -3.58 34.91 -5.36
N ASN A 92 -2.45 34.38 -5.84
CA ASN A 92 -2.04 34.47 -7.25
C ASN A 92 -1.79 33.12 -7.93
N PHE A 93 -1.75 32.02 -7.18
CA PHE A 93 -1.39 30.69 -7.67
C PHE A 93 -2.29 30.23 -8.83
N SER A 94 -3.62 30.28 -8.65
CA SER A 94 -4.58 29.81 -9.65
C SER A 94 -4.55 30.63 -10.95
N GLU A 95 -4.44 31.96 -10.83
CA GLU A 95 -4.36 32.85 -12.00
C GLU A 95 -3.03 32.65 -12.75
N PHE A 96 -1.94 32.47 -12.03
CA PHE A 96 -0.63 32.22 -12.62
C PHE A 96 -0.58 30.91 -13.40
N LEU A 97 -1.14 29.82 -12.85
CA LEU A 97 -1.27 28.56 -13.55
C LEU A 97 -2.24 28.62 -14.75
N ALA A 98 -3.28 29.44 -14.68
CA ALA A 98 -4.22 29.61 -15.80
C ALA A 98 -3.63 30.44 -16.96
N THR A 99 -2.73 31.37 -16.66
CA THR A 99 -2.13 32.28 -17.66
C THR A 99 -0.90 31.67 -18.34
N ASN A 100 -0.19 30.77 -17.65
CA ASN A 100 1.07 30.22 -18.12
C ASN A 100 0.94 28.71 -18.41
N HIS A 101 1.31 28.32 -19.63
CA HIS A 101 1.16 26.95 -20.11
C HIS A 101 2.07 25.96 -19.36
N TYR A 102 3.31 26.35 -19.05
CA TYR A 102 4.31 25.54 -18.36
C TYR A 102 4.81 26.25 -17.10
N VAL A 103 4.49 25.69 -15.93
CA VAL A 103 4.91 26.23 -14.63
C VAL A 103 5.46 25.12 -13.76
N MET A 104 6.69 25.23 -13.28
CA MET A 104 7.21 24.35 -12.24
C MET A 104 7.15 25.08 -10.90
N VAL A 105 6.65 24.42 -9.86
CA VAL A 105 6.51 24.99 -8.52
C VAL A 105 7.27 24.15 -7.50
N GLU A 106 8.16 24.80 -6.74
CA GLU A 106 8.78 24.25 -5.54
C GLU A 106 7.97 24.63 -4.29
N PHE A 107 7.50 23.62 -3.54
CA PHE A 107 6.98 23.80 -2.20
C PHE A 107 8.10 23.58 -1.19
N TYR A 108 8.46 24.63 -0.45
CA TYR A 108 9.62 24.65 0.43
C TYR A 108 9.29 25.13 1.84
N ALA A 109 10.24 24.93 2.76
CA ALA A 109 10.25 25.55 4.08
C ALA A 109 11.59 26.28 4.31
N PRO A 110 11.60 27.51 4.88
CA PRO A 110 12.81 28.32 5.02
C PRO A 110 13.94 27.65 5.81
N TRP A 111 13.58 26.82 6.78
CA TRP A 111 14.52 26.10 7.67
C TRP A 111 14.97 24.74 7.11
N CYS A 112 14.47 24.31 5.94
CA CYS A 112 14.82 23.02 5.36
C CYS A 112 16.14 23.09 4.59
N GLY A 113 17.18 22.40 5.07
CA GLY A 113 18.51 22.37 4.44
C GLY A 113 18.49 21.86 2.98
N HIS A 114 17.62 20.90 2.64
CA HIS A 114 17.48 20.44 1.25
C HIS A 114 16.87 21.50 0.32
N CYS A 115 15.99 22.37 0.83
CA CYS A 115 15.44 23.49 0.05
C CYS A 115 16.51 24.57 -0.15
N GLN A 116 17.27 24.88 0.91
CA GLN A 116 18.38 25.83 0.82
C GLN A 116 19.45 25.38 -0.19
N ALA A 117 19.74 24.08 -0.25
CA ALA A 117 20.66 23.51 -1.24
C ALA A 117 20.10 23.54 -2.67
N LEU A 118 18.79 23.41 -2.85
CA LEU A 118 18.12 23.44 -4.16
C LEU A 118 17.97 24.85 -4.71
N ALA A 119 17.73 25.85 -3.86
CA ALA A 119 17.48 27.23 -4.27
C ALA A 119 18.42 27.77 -5.38
N PRO A 120 19.77 27.66 -5.28
CA PRO A 120 20.67 28.14 -6.33
C PRO A 120 20.55 27.36 -7.66
N GLU A 121 20.36 26.04 -7.59
CA GLU A 121 20.15 25.19 -8.78
C GLU A 121 18.81 25.51 -9.45
N TYR A 122 17.77 25.75 -8.65
CA TYR A 122 16.43 26.08 -9.11
C TYR A 122 16.39 27.45 -9.80
N ALA A 123 17.07 28.45 -9.23
CA ALA A 123 17.22 29.77 -9.85
C ALA A 123 18.01 29.72 -11.17
N THR A 124 19.04 28.89 -11.25
CA THR A 124 19.81 28.66 -12.48
C THR A 124 18.93 28.04 -13.56
N ALA A 125 18.18 26.98 -13.22
CA ALA A 125 17.22 26.36 -14.13
C ALA A 125 16.13 27.34 -14.59
N ALA A 126 15.64 28.21 -13.68
CA ALA A 126 14.61 29.21 -13.99
C ALA A 126 15.08 30.17 -15.08
N THR A 127 16.32 30.64 -14.96
CA THR A 127 16.95 31.54 -15.93
C THR A 127 17.04 30.90 -17.32
N GLU A 128 17.47 29.64 -17.39
CA GLU A 128 17.61 28.92 -18.67
C GLU A 128 16.27 28.62 -19.33
N LEU A 129 15.27 28.23 -18.55
CA LEU A 129 13.98 27.75 -19.03
C LEU A 129 13.01 28.88 -19.39
N LYS A 130 13.25 30.08 -18.86
CA LYS A 130 12.47 31.29 -19.19
C LYS A 130 12.43 31.56 -20.70
N LEU A 131 13.52 31.29 -21.42
CA LEU A 131 13.59 31.44 -22.88
C LEU A 131 12.69 30.46 -23.64
N LEU A 132 12.29 29.36 -23.01
CA LEU A 132 11.39 28.34 -23.57
C LEU A 132 9.93 28.57 -23.16
N GLY A 133 9.61 29.70 -22.52
CA GLY A 133 8.25 29.98 -22.04
C GLY A 133 7.84 29.15 -20.82
N VAL A 134 8.82 28.64 -20.06
CA VAL A 134 8.59 27.89 -18.82
C VAL A 134 8.93 28.77 -17.64
N TYR A 135 8.03 28.83 -16.67
CA TYR A 135 8.21 29.60 -15.45
C TYR A 135 8.50 28.67 -14.28
N LEU A 136 9.54 28.99 -13.51
CA LEU A 136 9.80 28.35 -12.23
C LEU A 136 9.29 29.27 -11.12
N ALA A 137 8.67 28.66 -10.12
CA ALA A 137 8.01 29.34 -9.02
C ALA A 137 8.28 28.64 -7.69
N LYS A 138 8.14 29.37 -6.59
CA LYS A 138 8.27 28.84 -5.24
C LYS A 138 7.11 29.25 -4.35
N VAL A 139 6.70 28.34 -3.48
CA VAL A 139 5.65 28.51 -2.47
C VAL A 139 6.24 28.14 -1.12
N ASP A 140 6.18 29.08 -0.17
CA ASP A 140 6.52 28.80 1.21
C ASP A 140 5.33 28.07 1.88
N ALA A 141 5.47 26.77 2.04
CA ALA A 141 4.43 25.92 2.60
C ALA A 141 4.23 26.13 4.11
N THR A 142 5.16 26.81 4.79
CA THR A 142 5.01 27.17 6.21
C THR A 142 4.05 28.35 6.39
N VAL A 143 3.91 29.19 5.36
CA VAL A 143 2.96 30.31 5.31
C VAL A 143 1.67 29.90 4.61
N GLU A 144 1.78 29.20 3.47
CA GLU A 144 0.67 28.80 2.60
C GLU A 144 0.21 27.35 2.89
N ALA A 145 -0.08 27.04 4.16
CA ALA A 145 -0.36 25.68 4.61
C ALA A 145 -1.58 25.03 3.92
N GLU A 146 -2.64 25.80 3.66
CA GLU A 146 -3.84 25.30 2.95
C GLU A 146 -3.51 24.90 1.51
N LEU A 147 -2.71 25.71 0.81
CA LEU A 147 -2.29 25.42 -0.57
C LEU A 147 -1.39 24.18 -0.62
N ALA A 148 -0.48 24.04 0.36
CA ALA A 148 0.34 22.83 0.50
C ALA A 148 -0.53 21.59 0.76
N GLN A 149 -1.56 21.69 1.61
CA GLN A 149 -2.47 20.59 1.88
C GLN A 149 -3.30 20.21 0.64
N GLN A 150 -3.81 21.19 -0.11
CA GLN A 150 -4.56 20.96 -1.35
C GLN A 150 -3.77 20.18 -2.40
N HIS A 151 -2.46 20.37 -2.43
CA HIS A 151 -1.54 19.66 -3.33
C HIS A 151 -0.87 18.44 -2.69
N GLY A 152 -1.31 18.01 -1.50
CA GLY A 152 -0.84 16.78 -0.86
C GLY A 152 0.63 16.81 -0.43
N ILE A 153 1.16 17.99 -0.08
CA ILE A 153 2.58 18.15 0.28
C ILE A 153 2.83 17.58 1.69
N GLN A 154 3.61 16.50 1.76
CA GLN A 154 3.95 15.80 3.01
C GLN A 154 5.42 16.01 3.45
N GLY A 155 6.24 16.63 2.61
CA GLY A 155 7.66 16.85 2.88
C GLY A 155 8.30 17.92 1.97
N TYR A 156 9.51 18.35 2.31
CA TYR A 156 10.20 19.46 1.64
C TYR A 156 11.61 19.09 1.15
N PRO A 157 12.04 19.61 -0.01
CA PRO A 157 11.22 20.26 -1.03
C PRO A 157 10.36 19.23 -1.78
N THR A 158 9.13 19.61 -2.14
CA THR A 158 8.31 18.87 -3.11
C THR A 158 8.14 19.74 -4.35
N ILE A 159 8.43 19.19 -5.52
CA ILE A 159 8.42 19.92 -6.79
C ILE A 159 7.33 19.35 -7.69
N ILE A 160 6.49 20.23 -8.23
CA ILE A 160 5.38 19.87 -9.13
C ILE A 160 5.49 20.67 -10.41
N PHE A 161 5.47 20.00 -11.55
CA PHE A 161 5.38 20.62 -12.87
C PHE A 161 3.93 20.64 -13.35
N PHE A 162 3.44 21.82 -13.71
CA PHE A 162 2.10 22.06 -14.21
C PHE A 162 2.14 22.29 -15.73
N VAL A 163 1.32 21.54 -16.45
CA VAL A 163 1.05 21.74 -17.89
C VAL A 163 -0.43 22.04 -18.04
N ASP A 164 -0.78 23.24 -18.50
CA ASP A 164 -2.18 23.73 -18.52
C ASP A 164 -2.89 23.53 -17.16
N GLY A 165 -2.19 23.84 -16.07
CA GLY A 165 -2.70 23.66 -14.70
C GLY A 165 -2.83 22.21 -14.22
N LYS A 166 -2.47 21.20 -15.03
CA LYS A 166 -2.45 19.79 -14.60
C LYS A 166 -1.12 19.46 -13.89
N PRO A 167 -1.15 19.01 -12.62
CA PRO A 167 0.06 18.72 -11.86
C PRO A 167 0.73 17.42 -12.29
N LYS A 168 2.07 17.41 -12.30
CA LYS A 168 2.93 16.25 -12.50
C LYS A 168 4.08 16.32 -11.48
N PRO A 169 4.20 15.37 -10.54
CA PRO A 169 5.31 15.35 -9.58
C PRO A 169 6.66 15.26 -10.29
N TYR A 170 7.67 15.94 -9.75
CA TYR A 170 9.05 15.82 -10.20
C TYR A 170 9.87 15.08 -9.14
N ALA A 171 10.27 13.85 -9.45
CA ALA A 171 11.02 12.96 -8.56
C ALA A 171 12.47 12.70 -9.02
N HIS A 172 13.00 13.52 -9.93
CA HIS A 172 14.36 13.37 -10.46
C HIS A 172 15.40 14.17 -9.66
N HIS A 173 16.67 14.08 -10.09
CA HIS A 173 17.78 14.80 -9.47
C HIS A 173 17.52 16.31 -9.40
N ARG A 174 17.93 16.93 -8.29
CA ARG A 174 17.68 18.32 -7.94
C ARG A 174 18.83 19.25 -8.36
N THR A 175 19.43 18.99 -9.52
CA THR A 175 20.43 19.88 -10.13
C THR A 175 19.80 20.66 -11.27
N SER A 176 20.37 21.82 -11.59
CA SER A 176 19.91 22.67 -12.70
C SER A 176 19.90 21.91 -14.03
N GLU A 177 20.93 21.12 -14.34
CA GLU A 177 20.99 20.37 -15.60
C GLU A 177 19.90 19.30 -15.70
N ALA A 178 19.63 18.60 -14.59
CA ALA A 178 18.58 17.58 -14.55
C ALA A 178 17.19 18.19 -14.76
N ILE A 179 16.90 19.32 -14.07
CA ILE A 179 15.64 20.04 -14.21
C ILE A 179 15.48 20.56 -15.64
N VAL A 180 16.51 21.21 -16.18
CA VAL A 180 16.49 21.78 -17.54
C VAL A 180 16.30 20.68 -18.59
N SER A 181 17.05 19.58 -18.49
CA SER A 181 16.97 18.46 -19.43
C SER A 181 15.58 17.82 -19.41
N TRP A 182 15.04 17.61 -18.20
CA TRP A 182 13.71 17.04 -18.03
C TRP A 182 12.62 17.95 -18.60
N ILE A 183 12.65 19.25 -18.29
CA ILE A 183 11.68 20.22 -18.81
C ILE A 183 11.80 20.35 -20.32
N LYS A 184 13.01 20.44 -20.90
CA LYS A 184 13.20 20.48 -22.36
C LYS A 184 12.58 19.27 -23.05
N LYS A 185 12.64 18.08 -22.44
CA LYS A 185 11.98 16.87 -22.96
C LYS A 185 10.44 16.98 -22.93
N LYS A 186 9.86 17.71 -21.97
CA LYS A 186 8.41 17.92 -21.83
C LYS A 186 7.86 19.09 -22.66
N VAL A 187 8.69 20.09 -22.90
CA VAL A 187 8.30 21.41 -23.46
C VAL A 187 8.68 21.54 -24.94
N GLY A 188 9.52 20.64 -25.45
CA GLY A 188 9.75 20.49 -26.88
C GLY A 188 8.43 20.33 -27.66
N PRO A 189 8.45 20.53 -29.00
CA PRO A 189 7.25 20.30 -29.77
C PRO A 189 6.78 18.86 -29.52
N ALA A 190 5.51 18.71 -29.16
CA ALA A 190 4.93 17.41 -28.82
C ALA A 190 5.21 16.35 -29.91
N VAL A 191 5.42 16.81 -31.14
CA VAL A 191 5.90 16.01 -32.26
C VAL A 191 7.04 16.73 -32.96
N ALA A 192 8.11 16.01 -33.30
CA ALA A 192 9.22 16.52 -34.11
C ALA A 192 9.16 16.04 -35.57
N GLU A 193 9.42 16.95 -36.52
CA GLU A 193 9.54 16.60 -37.95
C GLU A 193 10.91 15.97 -38.22
N VAL A 194 10.93 14.83 -38.93
CA VAL A 194 12.18 14.18 -39.39
C VAL A 194 12.25 14.26 -40.90
N ASN A 195 13.18 15.08 -41.40
CA ASN A 195 13.35 15.34 -42.84
C ASN A 195 14.72 14.94 -43.38
N ASN A 196 15.57 14.37 -42.54
CA ASN A 196 16.95 14.06 -42.88
C ASN A 196 17.26 12.64 -42.44
N ALA A 197 17.65 11.79 -43.39
CA ALA A 197 18.06 10.43 -43.16
C ALA A 197 19.22 10.31 -42.15
N GLY A 198 20.11 11.31 -42.09
CA GLY A 198 21.25 11.32 -41.15
C GLY A 198 20.84 11.36 -39.67
N ASP A 199 19.65 11.89 -39.37
CA ASP A 199 19.17 12.05 -37.99
C ASP A 199 18.46 10.78 -37.48
N VAL A 200 18.03 9.90 -38.39
CA VAL A 200 17.24 8.70 -38.07
C VAL A 200 18.00 7.74 -37.18
N GLN A 201 19.29 7.54 -37.42
CA GLN A 201 20.10 6.61 -36.63
C GLN A 201 20.14 7.02 -35.15
N GLY A 202 20.38 8.30 -34.87
CA GLY A 202 20.39 8.82 -33.50
C GLY A 202 19.03 8.72 -32.81
N ILE A 203 17.93 8.88 -33.57
CA ILE A 203 16.57 8.72 -33.05
C ILE A 203 16.33 7.26 -32.62
N LEU A 204 16.66 6.30 -33.48
CA LEU A 204 16.48 4.86 -33.21
C LEU A 204 17.38 4.35 -32.07
N GLU A 205 18.59 4.91 -31.93
CA GLU A 205 19.54 4.55 -30.88
C GLU A 205 19.26 5.25 -29.54
N SER A 206 18.28 6.15 -29.47
CA SER A 206 17.97 6.90 -28.24
C SER A 206 17.44 6.04 -27.07
N GLY A 207 17.05 4.79 -27.34
CA GLY A 207 16.51 3.87 -26.34
C GLY A 207 15.09 4.19 -25.86
N ASN A 208 14.49 5.30 -26.32
CA ASN A 208 13.12 5.68 -25.98
C ASN A 208 12.10 4.88 -26.80
N THR A 209 10.87 4.79 -26.29
CA THR A 209 9.71 4.40 -27.10
C THR A 209 9.36 5.55 -28.05
N LEU A 210 9.23 5.24 -29.33
CA LEU A 210 8.97 6.22 -30.39
C LEU A 210 7.65 5.93 -31.08
N VAL A 211 6.93 6.98 -31.46
CA VAL A 211 5.77 6.88 -32.35
C VAL A 211 6.07 7.70 -33.59
N VAL A 212 6.03 7.07 -34.76
CA VAL A 212 6.36 7.72 -36.03
C VAL A 212 5.16 7.66 -36.96
N ALA A 213 4.78 8.81 -37.51
CA ALA A 213 3.72 8.90 -38.50
C ALA A 213 4.24 9.41 -39.86
N LEU A 214 3.75 8.80 -40.95
CA LEU A 214 3.94 9.28 -42.32
C LEU A 214 2.65 9.95 -42.80
N PHE A 215 2.75 11.19 -43.27
CA PHE A 215 1.64 11.96 -43.83
C PHE A 215 1.96 12.47 -45.23
N ASP A 216 0.93 12.67 -46.06
CA ASP A 216 1.07 13.38 -47.35
C ASP A 216 1.35 14.88 -47.14
N LYS A 217 0.75 15.45 -46.11
CA LYS A 217 0.86 16.85 -45.72
C LYS A 217 0.96 16.95 -44.21
N LEU A 218 1.80 17.86 -43.74
CA LEU A 218 2.04 18.09 -42.31
C LEU A 218 1.04 19.11 -41.72
N GLU A 219 -0.15 19.18 -42.30
CA GLU A 219 -1.24 20.07 -41.93
C GLU A 219 -2.58 19.33 -42.11
N GLY A 220 -3.59 19.72 -41.33
CA GLY A 220 -4.94 19.14 -41.39
C GLY A 220 -5.31 18.36 -40.14
N ASN A 221 -6.56 17.90 -40.11
CA ASN A 221 -7.19 17.32 -38.92
C ASN A 221 -6.41 16.11 -38.37
N GLU A 222 -5.95 15.21 -39.23
CA GLU A 222 -5.23 14.00 -38.79
C GLU A 222 -3.90 14.32 -38.11
N VAL A 223 -3.21 15.38 -38.55
CA VAL A 223 -1.98 15.88 -37.94
C VAL A 223 -2.27 16.54 -36.60
N GLU A 224 -3.34 17.33 -36.49
CA GLU A 224 -3.77 17.95 -35.23
C GLU A 224 -4.18 16.92 -34.18
N GLU A 225 -4.90 15.86 -34.59
CA GLU A 225 -5.27 14.74 -33.74
C GLU A 225 -4.03 13.96 -33.26
N PHE A 226 -3.06 13.72 -34.15
CA PHE A 226 -1.78 13.09 -33.80
C PHE A 226 -0.97 13.92 -32.80
N ILE A 227 -0.84 15.23 -33.03
CA ILE A 227 -0.18 16.15 -32.09
C ILE A 227 -0.92 16.18 -30.76
N SER A 228 -2.25 16.12 -30.78
CA SER A 228 -3.06 16.09 -29.57
C SER A 228 -2.87 14.80 -28.77
N ALA A 229 -2.67 13.66 -29.44
CA ALA A 229 -2.32 12.40 -28.77
C ALA A 229 -0.91 12.46 -28.19
N ALA A 230 0.05 13.02 -28.94
CA ALA A 230 1.43 13.19 -28.49
C ALA A 230 1.54 14.03 -27.21
N ARG A 231 0.75 15.10 -27.09
CA ARG A 231 0.70 15.94 -25.87
C ARG A 231 0.21 15.21 -24.61
N GLN A 232 -0.46 14.07 -24.76
CA GLN A 232 -0.93 13.26 -23.62
C GLN A 232 0.11 12.26 -23.15
N GLU A 233 1.14 11.99 -23.95
CA GLU A 233 2.15 10.99 -23.67
C GLU A 233 3.47 11.68 -23.33
N ASP A 234 3.90 11.46 -22.10
CA ASP A 234 5.03 12.15 -21.48
C ASP A 234 6.35 11.38 -21.62
N ASP A 235 6.24 10.07 -21.80
CA ASP A 235 7.30 9.07 -21.80
C ASP A 235 7.59 8.51 -23.20
N VAL A 236 6.86 8.98 -24.22
CA VAL A 236 6.96 8.53 -25.61
C VAL A 236 7.31 9.71 -26.51
N LEU A 237 8.28 9.53 -27.41
CA LEU A 237 8.67 10.57 -28.36
C LEU A 237 7.90 10.41 -29.66
N PHE A 238 7.20 11.45 -30.08
CA PHE A 238 6.44 11.44 -31.33
C PHE A 238 7.22 12.15 -32.44
N TYR A 239 7.21 11.52 -33.61
CA TYR A 239 7.80 12.05 -34.83
C TYR A 239 6.82 11.95 -35.98
N TYR A 240 6.90 12.88 -36.93
CA TYR A 240 6.28 12.71 -38.23
C TYR A 240 7.26 12.99 -39.35
N THR A 241 6.95 12.47 -40.53
CA THR A 241 7.62 12.82 -41.77
C THR A 241 6.65 12.78 -42.93
N LYS A 242 7.01 13.48 -44.01
CA LYS A 242 6.40 13.34 -45.34
C LYS A 242 7.32 12.64 -46.33
N ASP A 243 8.56 12.39 -45.93
CA ASP A 243 9.59 11.80 -46.77
C ASP A 243 9.50 10.27 -46.67
N THR A 244 9.24 9.63 -47.81
CA THR A 244 9.09 8.18 -47.89
C THR A 244 10.40 7.43 -47.62
N GLU A 245 11.56 8.00 -47.94
CA GLU A 245 12.87 7.41 -47.67
C GLU A 245 13.16 7.42 -46.16
N VAL A 246 12.87 8.56 -45.50
CA VAL A 246 12.98 8.67 -44.04
C VAL A 246 11.99 7.73 -43.34
N ALA A 247 10.75 7.64 -43.84
CA ALA A 247 9.74 6.75 -43.30
C ALA A 247 10.16 5.26 -43.39
N GLU A 248 10.80 4.86 -44.48
CA GLU A 248 11.35 3.52 -44.64
C GLU A 248 12.45 3.22 -43.61
N LEU A 249 13.36 4.18 -43.39
CA LEU A 249 14.38 4.06 -42.34
C LEU A 249 13.79 3.97 -40.92
N LEU A 250 12.60 4.58 -40.70
CA LEU A 250 11.83 4.50 -39.46
C LEU A 250 10.84 3.31 -39.44
N HIS A 251 11.07 2.30 -40.29
CA HIS A 251 10.31 1.03 -40.35
C HIS A 251 8.84 1.15 -40.82
N ILE A 252 8.45 2.24 -41.46
CA ILE A 252 7.20 2.31 -42.22
C ILE A 252 7.41 1.65 -43.58
N LYS A 253 6.57 0.68 -43.96
CA LYS A 253 6.77 -0.08 -45.19
C LYS A 253 6.66 0.82 -46.43
N PRO A 254 7.50 0.62 -47.46
CA PRO A 254 7.35 1.31 -48.74
C PRO A 254 5.96 1.08 -49.35
N GLY A 255 5.33 2.16 -49.82
CA GLY A 255 3.99 2.10 -50.42
C GLY A 255 2.83 1.98 -49.42
N SER A 256 3.07 2.20 -48.11
CA SER A 256 2.00 2.28 -47.12
C SER A 256 1.05 3.44 -47.43
N SER A 257 -0.24 3.26 -47.16
CA SER A 257 -1.26 4.30 -47.33
C SER A 257 -1.03 5.43 -46.33
N THR A 258 -1.17 6.67 -46.76
CA THR A 258 -1.10 7.85 -45.89
C THR A 258 -2.50 8.23 -45.38
N PRO A 259 -2.65 8.59 -44.10
CA PRO A 259 -1.61 8.57 -43.06
C PRO A 259 -1.29 7.14 -42.56
N SER A 260 -0.04 6.91 -42.16
CA SER A 260 0.45 5.64 -41.58
C SER A 260 1.17 5.90 -40.27
N LEU A 261 1.08 4.99 -39.30
CA LEU A 261 1.73 5.15 -37.99
C LEU A 261 2.35 3.83 -37.53
N VAL A 262 3.51 3.94 -36.88
CA VAL A 262 4.21 2.83 -36.22
C VAL A 262 4.67 3.25 -34.83
N LEU A 263 4.69 2.30 -33.90
CA LEU A 263 5.36 2.43 -32.61
C LEU A 263 6.63 1.58 -32.63
N LEU A 264 7.74 2.19 -32.24
CA LEU A 264 9.06 1.58 -32.18
C LEU A 264 9.50 1.46 -30.72
N LYS A 265 10.04 0.31 -30.34
CA LYS A 265 10.55 0.05 -28.99
C LYS A 265 11.84 -0.76 -29.01
N SER A 266 12.61 -0.65 -27.94
CA SER A 266 13.87 -1.38 -27.74
C SER A 266 13.69 -2.88 -27.40
N ALA A 267 12.44 -3.37 -27.32
CA ALA A 267 12.08 -4.75 -26.96
C ALA A 267 12.02 -5.72 -28.18
N ALA A 268 11.73 -7.01 -27.93
CA ALA A 268 11.66 -8.05 -28.97
C ALA A 268 10.64 -7.75 -30.09
N GLU A 269 9.51 -7.13 -29.76
CA GLU A 269 8.53 -6.61 -30.72
C GLU A 269 8.93 -5.18 -31.18
N LYS A 270 10.05 -5.05 -31.90
CA LYS A 270 10.66 -3.74 -32.20
C LYS A 270 9.75 -2.73 -32.91
N VAL A 271 8.78 -3.21 -33.69
CA VAL A 271 7.90 -2.38 -34.52
C VAL A 271 6.46 -2.88 -34.37
N VAL A 272 5.54 -2.00 -34.00
CA VAL A 272 4.10 -2.27 -33.94
C VAL A 272 3.41 -1.36 -34.94
N LEU A 273 2.68 -1.95 -35.89
CA LEU A 273 1.93 -1.21 -36.91
C LEU A 273 0.59 -0.74 -36.33
N TYR A 274 0.17 0.47 -36.70
CA TYR A 274 -1.15 1.00 -36.41
C TYR A 274 -2.08 0.86 -37.61
N ASP A 275 -3.25 0.27 -37.38
CA ASP A 275 -4.31 0.07 -38.38
C ASP A 275 -5.64 0.73 -37.97
N GLY A 276 -5.62 1.53 -36.90
CA GLY A 276 -6.79 2.25 -36.39
C GLY A 276 -7.07 3.57 -37.11
N LYS A 277 -8.03 4.33 -36.57
CA LYS A 277 -8.40 5.65 -37.07
C LYS A 277 -7.40 6.72 -36.65
N PHE A 278 -7.11 7.69 -37.51
CA PHE A 278 -6.26 8.83 -37.14
C PHE A 278 -7.02 9.89 -36.33
N ASP A 279 -7.44 9.50 -35.14
CA ASP A 279 -8.02 10.39 -34.12
C ASP A 279 -7.25 10.23 -32.79
N ARG A 280 -7.30 11.27 -31.95
CA ARG A 280 -6.54 11.33 -30.70
C ARG A 280 -6.81 10.12 -29.80
N ALA A 281 -8.08 9.73 -29.64
CA ALA A 281 -8.45 8.68 -28.70
C ALA A 281 -7.89 7.32 -29.11
N ALA A 282 -8.04 6.97 -30.40
CA ALA A 282 -7.55 5.70 -30.92
C ALA A 282 -6.01 5.62 -30.93
N ILE A 283 -5.33 6.74 -31.22
CA ILE A 283 -3.86 6.82 -31.16
C ILE A 283 -3.38 6.68 -29.71
N SER A 284 -3.96 7.41 -28.76
CA SER A 284 -3.60 7.31 -27.34
C SER A 284 -3.84 5.90 -26.78
N GLU A 285 -4.97 5.26 -27.13
CA GLU A 285 -5.24 3.88 -26.72
C GLU A 285 -4.22 2.90 -27.31
N PHE A 286 -3.85 3.08 -28.58
CA PHE A 286 -2.80 2.29 -29.22
C PHE A 286 -1.45 2.47 -28.54
N VAL A 287 -1.04 3.71 -28.24
CA VAL A 287 0.24 3.98 -27.58
C VAL A 287 0.24 3.39 -26.17
N LEU A 288 -0.79 3.64 -25.37
CA LEU A 288 -0.93 3.07 -24.03
C LEU A 288 -0.86 1.53 -24.04
N ALA A 289 -1.49 0.88 -25.01
CA ALA A 289 -1.50 -0.58 -25.13
C ALA A 289 -0.14 -1.17 -25.57
N ASN A 290 0.74 -0.36 -26.19
CA ASN A 290 1.94 -0.87 -26.87
C ASN A 290 3.26 -0.27 -26.36
N LYS A 291 3.23 0.80 -25.56
CA LYS A 291 4.43 1.51 -25.08
C LYS A 291 5.24 0.72 -24.08
N LEU A 292 4.58 -0.14 -23.30
CA LEU A 292 5.25 -1.12 -22.45
C LEU A 292 5.51 -2.42 -23.23
N PRO A 293 6.59 -3.14 -22.91
CA PRO A 293 6.77 -4.50 -23.41
C PRO A 293 5.61 -5.39 -22.96
N LEU A 294 5.39 -6.49 -23.69
CA LEU A 294 4.33 -7.45 -23.35
C LEU A 294 4.51 -8.01 -21.93
N ILE A 295 5.76 -8.22 -21.53
CA ILE A 295 6.18 -8.49 -20.15
C ILE A 295 7.23 -7.46 -19.77
N SER A 296 6.96 -6.69 -18.72
CA SER A 296 7.91 -5.73 -18.15
C SER A 296 8.78 -6.43 -17.11
N TYR A 297 10.09 -6.49 -17.35
CA TYR A 297 11.05 -6.95 -16.36
C TYR A 297 11.26 -5.85 -15.34
N PHE A 298 11.01 -6.14 -14.07
CA PHE A 298 11.14 -5.18 -12.99
C PHE A 298 12.62 -4.86 -12.72
N SER A 299 12.96 -3.59 -12.79
CA SER A 299 14.29 -3.05 -12.47
C SER A 299 14.14 -1.58 -12.05
N ARG A 300 15.24 -0.95 -11.59
CA ARG A 300 15.24 0.50 -11.30
C ARG A 300 14.81 1.34 -12.51
N ASP A 301 15.20 0.91 -13.71
CA ASP A 301 14.92 1.65 -14.94
C ASP A 301 13.47 1.51 -15.42
N THR A 302 12.83 0.37 -15.13
CA THR A 302 11.45 0.09 -15.58
C THR A 302 10.39 0.41 -14.52
N ALA A 303 10.79 0.54 -13.25
CA ALA A 303 9.87 0.76 -12.13
C ALA A 303 8.95 1.98 -12.34
N THR A 304 9.52 3.12 -12.75
CA THR A 304 8.75 4.35 -13.02
C THR A 304 7.69 4.12 -14.09
N ALA A 305 8.06 3.51 -15.23
CA ALA A 305 7.13 3.24 -16.31
C ALA A 305 6.01 2.25 -15.92
N ILE A 306 6.30 1.31 -15.00
CA ILE A 306 5.33 0.33 -14.49
C ILE A 306 4.33 1.00 -13.53
N PHE A 307 4.81 1.75 -12.54
CA PHE A 307 3.97 2.31 -11.46
C PHE A 307 3.25 3.60 -11.85
N GLU A 308 3.87 4.44 -12.68
CA GLU A 308 3.27 5.69 -13.16
C GLU A 308 2.33 5.46 -14.35
N SER A 309 2.25 4.23 -14.87
CA SER A 309 1.31 3.89 -15.94
C SER A 309 -0.13 4.24 -15.57
N ALA A 310 -0.90 4.63 -16.59
CA ALA A 310 -2.35 4.81 -16.46
C ALA A 310 -3.06 3.46 -16.18
N ILE A 311 -2.44 2.33 -16.54
CA ILE A 311 -2.95 1.00 -16.24
C ILE A 311 -2.55 0.63 -14.80
N LYS A 312 -3.50 0.74 -13.87
CA LYS A 312 -3.26 0.49 -12.44
C LYS A 312 -3.31 -0.99 -12.04
N LYS A 313 -3.86 -1.86 -12.91
CA LYS A 313 -3.97 -3.30 -12.66
C LYS A 313 -2.72 -4.02 -13.18
N GLN A 314 -2.09 -4.81 -12.32
CA GLN A 314 -0.86 -5.54 -12.62
C GLN A 314 -1.01 -7.02 -12.27
N ILE A 315 -0.34 -7.87 -13.06
CA ILE A 315 -0.09 -9.27 -12.73
C ILE A 315 1.41 -9.48 -12.71
N ILE A 316 1.92 -9.93 -11.57
CA ILE A 316 3.35 -10.01 -11.29
C ILE A 316 3.74 -11.47 -11.12
N LEU A 317 4.69 -11.94 -11.93
CA LEU A 317 5.34 -13.23 -11.78
C LEU A 317 6.62 -13.05 -10.96
N PHE A 318 6.63 -13.62 -9.77
CA PHE A 318 7.82 -13.78 -8.93
C PHE A 318 8.42 -15.15 -9.19
N ALA A 319 9.64 -15.22 -9.72
CA ALA A 319 10.32 -16.50 -9.91
C ALA A 319 11.84 -16.30 -9.99
N SER A 320 12.62 -17.38 -9.87
CA SER A 320 14.03 -17.38 -10.26
C SER A 320 14.14 -17.29 -11.79
N PRO A 321 15.28 -16.84 -12.36
CA PRO A 321 15.49 -16.84 -13.80
C PRO A 321 15.35 -18.22 -14.44
N GLU A 322 15.68 -19.29 -13.70
CA GLU A 322 15.53 -20.67 -14.11
C GLU A 322 14.06 -21.07 -14.22
N ASP A 323 13.28 -20.88 -13.15
CA ASP A 323 11.85 -21.23 -13.11
C ASP A 323 11.04 -20.37 -14.09
N ALA A 324 11.45 -19.11 -14.27
CA ALA A 324 10.83 -18.20 -15.21
C ALA A 324 10.88 -18.73 -16.65
N LYS A 325 11.96 -19.42 -17.07
CA LYS A 325 12.08 -19.94 -18.45
C LYS A 325 10.94 -20.90 -18.81
N GLU A 326 10.46 -21.67 -17.85
CA GLU A 326 9.36 -22.62 -18.06
C GLU A 326 7.99 -21.94 -18.08
N LEU A 327 7.82 -20.88 -17.28
CA LEU A 327 6.54 -20.20 -17.07
C LEU A 327 6.30 -19.01 -18.01
N LEU A 328 7.37 -18.37 -18.49
CA LEU A 328 7.28 -17.19 -19.36
C LEU A 328 6.44 -17.44 -20.62
N PRO A 329 6.52 -18.58 -21.34
CA PRO A 329 5.65 -18.83 -22.50
C PRO A 329 4.15 -18.77 -22.16
N ALA A 330 3.74 -19.40 -21.06
CA ALA A 330 2.35 -19.39 -20.60
C ALA A 330 1.94 -17.98 -20.12
N PHE A 331 2.84 -17.29 -19.43
CA PHE A 331 2.65 -15.93 -18.96
C PHE A 331 2.49 -14.93 -20.13
N GLU A 332 3.31 -15.05 -21.18
CA GLU A 332 3.19 -14.29 -22.43
C GLU A 332 1.87 -14.55 -23.15
N GLY A 333 1.44 -15.81 -23.23
CA GLY A 333 0.16 -16.19 -23.83
C GLY A 333 -1.03 -15.52 -23.15
N ALA A 334 -1.00 -15.44 -21.81
CA ALA A 334 -1.98 -14.71 -21.04
C ALA A 334 -1.89 -13.19 -21.22
N ALA A 335 -0.67 -12.63 -21.21
CA ALA A 335 -0.42 -11.20 -21.42
C ALA A 335 -0.98 -10.70 -22.75
N LYS A 336 -0.84 -11.48 -23.84
CA LYS A 336 -1.35 -11.12 -25.18
C LYS A 336 -2.85 -10.86 -25.19
N SER A 337 -3.60 -11.59 -24.38
CA SER A 337 -5.07 -11.50 -24.34
C SER A 337 -5.58 -10.31 -23.49
N HIS A 338 -4.70 -9.68 -22.71
CA HIS A 338 -5.03 -8.63 -21.73
C HIS A 338 -4.24 -7.33 -21.94
N LYS A 339 -3.59 -7.21 -23.10
CA LYS A 339 -2.79 -6.06 -23.49
C LYS A 339 -3.60 -4.76 -23.42
N GLY A 340 -2.98 -3.70 -22.87
CA GLY A 340 -3.62 -2.41 -22.64
C GLY A 340 -4.61 -2.36 -21.47
N LYS A 341 -4.90 -3.49 -20.81
CA LYS A 341 -5.83 -3.56 -19.66
C LYS A 341 -5.14 -3.94 -18.35
N ILE A 342 -4.11 -4.78 -18.43
CA ILE A 342 -3.29 -5.23 -17.30
C ILE A 342 -1.83 -5.17 -17.71
N ILE A 343 -0.96 -4.70 -16.82
CA ILE A 343 0.49 -4.78 -17.00
C ILE A 343 0.97 -6.12 -16.46
N PHE A 344 1.67 -6.88 -17.30
CA PHE A 344 2.33 -8.12 -16.89
C PHE A 344 3.78 -7.80 -16.53
N VAL A 345 4.17 -8.13 -15.29
CA VAL A 345 5.47 -7.80 -14.73
C VAL A 345 6.18 -9.08 -14.33
N PHE A 346 7.47 -9.18 -14.61
CA PHE A 346 8.33 -10.24 -14.08
C PHE A 346 9.28 -9.63 -13.04
N VAL A 347 9.35 -10.24 -11.87
CA VAL A 347 10.28 -9.89 -10.79
C VAL A 347 11.19 -11.09 -10.55
N ASP A 348 12.50 -10.88 -10.68
CA ASP A 348 13.49 -11.85 -10.27
C ASP A 348 13.51 -11.95 -8.75
N SER A 349 13.01 -13.07 -8.23
CA SER A 349 12.93 -13.33 -6.78
C SER A 349 14.30 -13.53 -6.10
N THR A 350 15.37 -13.69 -6.88
CA THR A 350 16.74 -13.92 -6.41
C THR A 350 17.59 -12.64 -6.42
N ASP A 351 17.09 -11.56 -7.01
CA ASP A 351 17.77 -10.26 -7.03
C ASP A 351 17.71 -9.61 -5.64
N GLU A 352 18.87 -9.42 -5.01
CA GLU A 352 18.98 -8.85 -3.66
C GLU A 352 18.74 -7.33 -3.59
N GLU A 353 18.97 -6.60 -4.69
CA GLU A 353 18.90 -5.13 -4.70
C GLU A 353 17.48 -4.62 -4.97
N VAL A 354 16.77 -5.25 -5.90
CA VAL A 354 15.43 -4.83 -6.35
C VAL A 354 14.37 -5.90 -6.15
N GLY A 355 14.71 -7.19 -6.24
CA GLY A 355 13.73 -8.28 -6.14
C GLY A 355 13.25 -8.50 -4.71
N LYS A 356 14.20 -8.65 -3.79
CA LYS A 356 13.94 -8.99 -2.38
C LYS A 356 13.00 -8.01 -1.66
N PRO A 357 13.15 -6.67 -1.77
CA PRO A 357 12.21 -5.74 -1.15
C PRO A 357 10.76 -5.92 -1.65
N ILE A 358 10.60 -6.24 -2.93
CA ILE A 358 9.28 -6.45 -3.54
C ILE A 358 8.70 -7.79 -3.08
N VAL A 359 9.50 -8.85 -3.06
CA VAL A 359 9.10 -10.16 -2.52
C VAL A 359 8.61 -10.04 -1.07
N GLU A 360 9.33 -9.30 -0.23
CA GLU A 360 8.95 -9.04 1.16
C GLU A 360 7.64 -8.24 1.26
N PHE A 361 7.48 -7.17 0.48
CA PHE A 361 6.25 -6.38 0.43
C PHE A 361 5.02 -7.22 0.04
N PHE A 362 5.19 -8.12 -0.94
CA PHE A 362 4.13 -9.00 -1.38
C PHE A 362 3.95 -10.24 -0.48
N GLY A 363 4.84 -10.49 0.48
CA GLY A 363 4.78 -11.67 1.35
C GLY A 363 4.96 -12.99 0.59
N VAL A 364 5.71 -12.95 -0.51
CA VAL A 364 5.97 -14.11 -1.37
C VAL A 364 7.14 -14.92 -0.80
N SER A 365 7.04 -16.25 -0.81
CA SER A 365 8.16 -17.11 -0.40
C SER A 365 9.22 -17.20 -1.49
N VAL A 366 10.49 -16.99 -1.13
CA VAL A 366 11.63 -17.18 -2.03
C VAL A 366 11.77 -18.68 -2.38
N GLY A 367 11.99 -19.01 -3.65
CA GLY A 367 12.27 -20.38 -4.12
C GLY A 367 11.07 -21.14 -4.71
N LYS A 368 9.87 -20.54 -4.79
CA LYS A 368 8.75 -21.06 -5.57
C LYS A 368 8.19 -19.96 -6.46
N ALA A 369 7.97 -20.27 -7.74
CA ALA A 369 7.33 -19.33 -8.64
C ALA A 369 5.88 -19.03 -8.22
N MET A 370 5.53 -17.75 -8.14
CA MET A 370 4.24 -17.25 -7.65
C MET A 370 3.71 -16.16 -8.58
N ILE A 371 2.41 -16.19 -8.87
CA ILE A 371 1.74 -15.15 -9.66
C ILE A 371 0.76 -14.39 -8.77
N VAL A 372 0.92 -13.07 -8.73
CA VAL A 372 0.15 -12.16 -7.89
C VAL A 372 -0.55 -11.13 -8.76
N ALA A 373 -1.84 -10.88 -8.53
CA ALA A 373 -2.53 -9.72 -9.08
C ALA A 373 -2.60 -8.60 -8.05
N PHE A 374 -2.37 -7.38 -8.52
CA PHE A 374 -2.17 -6.19 -7.68
C PHE A 374 -2.76 -4.95 -8.36
N THR A 375 -3.39 -4.08 -7.57
CA THR A 375 -3.84 -2.77 -8.03
C THR A 375 -2.97 -1.69 -7.39
N VAL A 376 -2.39 -0.82 -8.21
CA VAL A 376 -1.67 0.37 -7.77
C VAL A 376 -2.71 1.42 -7.34
N SER A 377 -2.92 1.60 -6.03
CA SER A 377 -3.80 2.62 -5.44
C SER A 377 -3.15 3.24 -4.20
N GLU A 378 -3.58 4.45 -3.83
CA GLU A 378 -3.16 5.13 -2.59
C GLU A 378 -3.79 4.49 -1.33
N ASP A 379 -4.94 3.80 -1.47
CA ASP A 379 -5.57 2.99 -0.42
C ASP A 379 -4.94 1.60 -0.28
N GLN A 380 -5.24 0.89 0.84
CA GLN A 380 -4.66 -0.43 1.16
C GLN A 380 -4.62 -1.37 -0.05
N PRO A 381 -3.42 -1.85 -0.46
CA PRO A 381 -3.27 -2.64 -1.67
C PRO A 381 -3.95 -4.00 -1.55
N THR A 382 -4.94 -4.26 -2.41
CA THR A 382 -5.55 -5.59 -2.53
C THR A 382 -4.64 -6.52 -3.32
N LYS A 383 -4.19 -7.62 -2.69
CA LYS A 383 -3.35 -8.66 -3.29
C LYS A 383 -4.19 -9.90 -3.57
N PHE A 384 -3.95 -10.56 -4.70
CA PHE A 384 -4.61 -11.83 -5.05
C PHE A 384 -3.56 -12.80 -5.57
N PHE A 385 -3.62 -14.06 -5.17
CA PHE A 385 -2.61 -15.06 -5.55
C PHE A 385 -3.24 -16.12 -6.43
N LEU A 386 -2.48 -16.59 -7.42
CA LEU A 386 -2.85 -17.78 -8.17
C LEU A 386 -2.44 -19.03 -7.38
N GLU A 387 -3.44 -19.75 -6.84
CA GLU A 387 -3.19 -20.94 -5.99
C GLU A 387 -2.80 -22.19 -6.80
N ASN A 388 -3.29 -22.29 -8.02
CA ASN A 388 -3.14 -23.47 -8.88
C ASN A 388 -1.88 -23.38 -9.76
N GLU A 389 -1.45 -24.54 -10.29
CA GLU A 389 -0.34 -24.61 -11.24
C GLU A 389 -0.53 -23.61 -12.42
N PRO A 390 0.47 -22.77 -12.72
CA PRO A 390 0.33 -21.63 -13.62
C PRO A 390 0.40 -22.01 -15.11
N THR A 391 -0.64 -22.68 -15.62
CA THR A 391 -0.86 -22.90 -17.06
C THR A 391 -1.40 -21.63 -17.74
N GLU A 392 -1.22 -21.48 -19.06
CA GLU A 392 -1.70 -20.31 -19.82
C GLU A 392 -3.20 -20.03 -19.60
N GLU A 393 -4.05 -21.06 -19.63
CA GLU A 393 -5.50 -20.93 -19.43
C GLU A 393 -5.85 -20.39 -18.04
N LYS A 394 -5.25 -20.96 -17.00
CA LYS A 394 -5.44 -20.53 -15.61
C LYS A 394 -4.95 -19.10 -15.37
N ILE A 395 -3.83 -18.70 -15.96
CA ILE A 395 -3.33 -17.32 -15.85
C ILE A 395 -4.31 -16.36 -16.56
N LYS A 396 -4.88 -16.74 -17.71
CA LYS A 396 -5.92 -15.95 -18.39
C LYS A 396 -7.20 -15.82 -17.57
N GLU A 397 -7.68 -16.92 -16.99
CA GLU A 397 -8.87 -16.93 -16.13
C GLU A 397 -8.66 -16.05 -14.89
N PHE A 398 -7.48 -16.15 -14.26
CA PHE A 398 -7.09 -15.32 -13.13
C PHE A 398 -7.04 -13.84 -13.51
N ALA A 399 -6.42 -13.50 -14.65
CA ALA A 399 -6.36 -12.15 -15.17
C ALA A 399 -7.75 -11.57 -15.48
N THR A 400 -8.62 -12.36 -16.09
CA THR A 400 -10.01 -11.98 -16.37
C THR A 400 -10.79 -11.78 -15.06
N GLY A 401 -10.66 -12.71 -14.12
CA GLY A 401 -11.27 -12.60 -12.79
C GLY A 401 -10.80 -11.36 -12.04
N PHE A 402 -9.54 -10.97 -12.19
CA PHE A 402 -8.99 -9.76 -11.60
C PHE A 402 -9.57 -8.49 -12.24
N LEU A 403 -9.72 -8.47 -13.57
CA LEU A 403 -10.37 -7.36 -14.26
C LEU A 403 -11.82 -7.20 -13.80
N ASP A 404 -12.53 -8.31 -13.69
CA ASP A 404 -13.95 -8.36 -13.32
C ASP A 404 -14.22 -8.17 -11.81
N GLY A 405 -13.18 -8.12 -10.97
CA GLY A 405 -13.32 -8.02 -9.52
C GLY A 405 -13.89 -9.27 -8.85
N LYS A 406 -13.67 -10.45 -9.44
CA LYS A 406 -14.19 -11.75 -8.99
C LYS A 406 -13.20 -12.57 -8.17
N LEU A 407 -11.95 -12.13 -8.04
CA LEU A 407 -10.94 -12.85 -7.27
C LEU A 407 -11.16 -12.70 -5.77
N LYS A 408 -10.81 -13.74 -5.02
CA LYS A 408 -10.76 -13.71 -3.55
C LYS A 408 -9.45 -13.08 -3.11
N GLN A 409 -9.52 -12.01 -2.33
CA GLN A 409 -8.34 -11.33 -1.78
C GLN A 409 -7.52 -12.31 -0.93
N PHE A 410 -6.20 -12.24 -1.09
CA PHE A 410 -5.25 -12.96 -0.27
C PHE A 410 -4.89 -12.15 0.97
N TYR A 411 -4.78 -12.84 2.09
CA TYR A 411 -4.30 -12.31 3.35
C TYR A 411 -3.12 -13.15 3.80
N LYS A 412 -2.06 -12.50 4.31
CA LYS A 412 -0.87 -13.20 4.82
C LYS A 412 -1.27 -14.17 5.95
N SER A 413 -0.68 -15.36 5.98
CA SER A 413 -0.83 -16.31 7.08
C SER A 413 0.43 -17.12 7.25
N ASP A 414 0.88 -17.25 8.50
CA ASP A 414 1.86 -18.26 8.87
C ASP A 414 1.29 -19.68 8.68
N PRO A 415 2.15 -20.71 8.63
CA PRO A 415 1.72 -22.10 8.69
C PRO A 415 0.86 -22.37 9.92
N LEU A 416 -0.08 -23.32 9.80
CA LEU A 416 -0.85 -23.78 10.95
C LEU A 416 0.09 -24.34 12.03
N PRO A 417 -0.11 -24.03 13.31
CA PRO A 417 0.71 -24.57 14.39
C PRO A 417 0.58 -26.10 14.45
N GLU A 418 1.71 -26.82 14.56
CA GLU A 418 1.72 -28.30 14.60
C GLU A 418 1.02 -28.85 15.86
N LYS A 419 1.02 -28.09 16.95
CA LYS A 419 0.31 -28.37 18.21
C LYS A 419 -0.12 -27.06 18.85
N ASP A 420 -1.37 -27.00 19.29
CA ASP A 420 -1.93 -25.86 20.02
C ASP A 420 -2.64 -26.33 21.31
N ASP A 421 -1.82 -26.86 22.23
CA ASP A 421 -2.26 -27.34 23.54
C ASP A 421 -2.25 -26.23 24.62
N GLY A 422 -1.96 -24.99 24.22
CA GLY A 422 -1.90 -23.83 25.10
C GLY A 422 -3.27 -23.38 25.62
N ASP A 423 -3.24 -22.64 26.74
CA ASP A 423 -4.42 -21.98 27.31
C ASP A 423 -4.84 -20.74 26.52
N VAL A 424 -3.87 -20.12 25.83
CA VAL A 424 -4.10 -19.09 24.82
C VAL A 424 -3.90 -19.72 23.45
N LYS A 425 -4.96 -19.73 22.64
CA LYS A 425 -4.96 -20.32 21.30
C LYS A 425 -4.18 -19.48 20.31
N VAL A 426 -3.38 -20.14 19.48
CA VAL A 426 -2.57 -19.49 18.45
C VAL A 426 -3.39 -19.41 17.16
N VAL A 427 -3.67 -18.18 16.76
CA VAL A 427 -4.41 -17.86 15.54
C VAL A 427 -3.42 -17.38 14.48
N VAL A 428 -3.57 -17.94 13.28
CA VAL A 428 -2.93 -17.49 12.05
C VAL A 428 -4.04 -17.12 11.05
N GLY A 429 -3.71 -16.42 9.97
CA GLY A 429 -4.72 -15.96 9.00
C GLY A 429 -5.63 -17.09 8.48
N ASN A 430 -5.09 -18.29 8.28
CA ASN A 430 -5.81 -19.45 7.72
C ASN A 430 -6.77 -20.15 8.69
N ASN A 431 -6.59 -20.05 10.02
CA ASN A 431 -7.50 -20.64 11.01
C ASN A 431 -8.34 -19.57 11.75
N PHE A 432 -8.22 -18.30 11.38
CA PHE A 432 -8.94 -17.20 12.01
C PHE A 432 -10.46 -17.43 11.98
N ASP A 433 -11.01 -17.79 10.83
CA ASP A 433 -12.45 -18.04 10.69
C ASP A 433 -12.94 -19.19 11.58
N GLU A 434 -12.15 -20.27 11.68
CA GLU A 434 -12.50 -21.44 12.49
C GLU A 434 -12.47 -21.13 13.99
N ILE A 435 -11.47 -20.38 14.46
CA ILE A 435 -11.28 -20.13 15.90
C ILE A 435 -12.03 -18.89 16.35
N VAL A 436 -11.82 -17.75 15.68
CA VAL A 436 -12.29 -16.43 16.14
C VAL A 436 -13.75 -16.21 15.77
N LEU A 437 -14.17 -16.73 14.61
CA LEU A 437 -15.53 -16.54 14.10
C LEU A 437 -16.48 -17.71 14.39
N ASP A 438 -16.09 -18.65 15.24
CA ASP A 438 -17.00 -19.67 15.75
C ASP A 438 -18.18 -19.01 16.48
N GLU A 439 -19.36 -19.08 15.87
CA GLU A 439 -20.61 -18.51 16.39
C GLU A 439 -21.02 -19.10 17.75
N SER A 440 -20.45 -20.25 18.15
CA SER A 440 -20.73 -20.90 19.44
C SER A 440 -19.85 -20.41 20.59
N LYS A 441 -18.85 -19.56 20.32
CA LYS A 441 -17.84 -19.12 21.30
C LYS A 441 -17.74 -17.61 21.38
N ASP A 442 -17.60 -17.10 22.59
CA ASP A 442 -17.08 -15.75 22.84
C ASP A 442 -15.55 -15.80 22.68
N VAL A 443 -14.95 -14.89 21.91
CA VAL A 443 -13.49 -14.92 21.65
C VAL A 443 -12.86 -13.58 21.97
N LEU A 444 -11.85 -13.59 22.83
CA LEU A 444 -10.94 -12.46 23.05
C LEU A 444 -9.65 -12.72 22.28
N LEU A 445 -9.35 -11.85 21.32
CA LEU A 445 -8.18 -11.94 20.45
C LEU A 445 -7.19 -10.81 20.77
N GLU A 446 -5.94 -11.17 21.01
CA GLU A 446 -4.79 -10.26 20.99
C GLU A 446 -4.11 -10.30 19.63
N ILE A 447 -3.96 -9.14 18.99
CA ILE A 447 -3.10 -8.96 17.82
C ILE A 447 -1.81 -8.28 18.27
N TYR A 448 -0.68 -8.97 18.18
CA TYR A 448 0.60 -8.53 18.71
C TYR A 448 1.69 -8.44 17.63
N ALA A 449 2.84 -7.88 18.01
CA ALA A 449 4.07 -7.92 17.23
C ALA A 449 5.24 -8.40 18.10
N PRO A 450 6.11 -9.32 17.63
CA PRO A 450 7.18 -9.92 18.47
C PRO A 450 8.17 -8.91 19.06
N TRP A 451 8.41 -7.81 18.34
CA TRP A 451 9.34 -6.75 18.72
C TRP A 451 8.71 -5.65 19.60
N CYS A 452 7.41 -5.71 19.87
CA CYS A 452 6.72 -4.66 20.64
C CYS A 452 6.85 -4.92 22.15
N GLY A 453 7.55 -4.02 22.86
CA GLY A 453 7.72 -4.12 24.32
C GLY A 453 6.40 -4.11 25.10
N HIS A 454 5.38 -3.40 24.63
CA HIS A 454 4.05 -3.42 25.24
C HIS A 454 3.33 -4.78 25.10
N CYS A 455 3.58 -5.52 24.01
CA CYS A 455 3.04 -6.87 23.83
C CYS A 455 3.76 -7.85 24.77
N GLN A 456 5.10 -7.75 24.83
CA GLN A 456 5.91 -8.58 25.72
C GLN A 456 5.54 -8.39 27.20
N ALA A 457 5.19 -7.17 27.61
CA ALA A 457 4.69 -6.89 28.95
C ALA A 457 3.29 -7.47 29.22
N LEU A 458 2.44 -7.57 28.19
CA LEU A 458 1.08 -8.11 28.28
C LEU A 458 1.06 -9.65 28.29
N GLU A 459 1.99 -10.29 27.59
CA GLU A 459 2.07 -11.75 27.44
C GLU A 459 1.90 -12.54 28.76
N PRO A 460 2.65 -12.29 29.85
CA PRO A 460 2.48 -13.05 31.09
C PRO A 460 1.09 -12.87 31.74
N ILE A 461 0.47 -11.70 31.55
CA ILE A 461 -0.87 -11.39 32.06
C ILE A 461 -1.92 -12.12 31.23
N TYR A 462 -1.75 -12.13 29.91
CA TYR A 462 -2.67 -12.76 28.97
C TYR A 462 -2.63 -14.30 29.08
N GLU A 463 -1.45 -14.89 29.25
CA GLU A 463 -1.29 -16.33 29.56
C GLU A 463 -1.91 -16.69 30.91
N LYS A 464 -1.75 -15.84 31.95
CA LYS A 464 -2.42 -16.06 33.25
C LYS A 464 -3.96 -16.02 33.09
N LEU A 465 -4.48 -15.09 32.30
CA LEU A 465 -5.92 -15.01 31.99
C LEU A 465 -6.42 -16.29 31.32
N GLY A 466 -5.74 -16.76 30.27
CA GLY A 466 -6.08 -18.02 29.60
C GLY A 466 -6.13 -19.20 30.58
N LYS A 467 -5.12 -19.29 31.46
CA LYS A 467 -5.05 -20.34 32.48
C LYS A 467 -6.20 -20.29 33.49
N VAL A 468 -6.58 -19.10 33.96
CA VAL A 468 -7.70 -18.94 34.93
C VAL A 468 -9.03 -19.32 34.28
N LEU A 469 -9.20 -19.00 33.00
CA LEU A 469 -10.44 -19.24 32.26
C LEU A 469 -10.49 -20.63 31.60
N ARG A 470 -9.47 -21.46 31.84
CA ARG A 470 -9.41 -22.83 31.36
C ARG A 470 -10.65 -23.61 31.78
N GLY A 471 -11.24 -24.32 30.81
CA GLY A 471 -12.40 -25.19 31.02
C GLY A 471 -13.76 -24.49 30.93
N ILE A 472 -13.78 -23.18 30.61
CA ILE A 472 -15.01 -22.51 30.20
C ILE A 472 -15.21 -22.75 28.70
N ASP A 473 -16.01 -23.76 28.35
CA ASP A 473 -16.18 -24.18 26.96
C ASP A 473 -16.72 -23.06 26.05
N SER A 474 -17.47 -22.09 26.58
CA SER A 474 -18.07 -21.01 25.79
C SER A 474 -17.10 -19.87 25.45
N LEU A 475 -15.85 -19.90 25.94
CA LEU A 475 -14.92 -18.78 25.87
C LEU A 475 -13.55 -19.23 25.34
N VAL A 476 -12.99 -18.45 24.42
CA VAL A 476 -11.65 -18.67 23.86
C VAL A 476 -10.80 -17.43 24.07
N ILE A 477 -9.61 -17.62 24.64
CA ILE A 477 -8.56 -16.61 24.71
C ILE A 477 -7.55 -16.94 23.61
N ALA A 478 -7.31 -16.02 22.69
CA ALA A 478 -6.52 -16.24 21.49
C ALA A 478 -5.51 -15.12 21.26
N LYS A 479 -4.41 -15.43 20.55
CA LYS A 479 -3.39 -14.47 20.10
C LYS A 479 -2.99 -14.71 18.65
N MET A 480 -2.69 -13.65 17.92
CA MET A 480 -2.26 -13.65 16.52
C MET A 480 -1.11 -12.66 16.32
N ASP A 481 -0.04 -13.09 15.65
CA ASP A 481 1.04 -12.18 15.23
C ASP A 481 0.58 -11.39 13.99
N GLY A 482 0.29 -10.10 14.17
CA GLY A 482 -0.19 -9.23 13.10
C GLY A 482 0.89 -8.81 12.10
N THR A 483 2.17 -9.11 12.36
CA THR A 483 3.27 -8.81 11.43
C THR A 483 3.41 -9.87 10.34
N THR A 484 2.92 -11.08 10.63
CA THR A 484 2.98 -12.24 9.73
C THR A 484 1.61 -12.78 9.34
N ASN A 485 0.53 -12.27 9.93
CA ASN A 485 -0.83 -12.71 9.65
C ASN A 485 -1.76 -11.51 9.42
N GLU A 486 -2.66 -11.64 8.44
CA GLU A 486 -3.67 -10.65 8.09
C GLU A 486 -5.05 -11.31 8.07
N HIS A 487 -6.08 -10.58 8.47
CA HIS A 487 -7.46 -11.00 8.29
C HIS A 487 -8.38 -9.76 8.23
N PRO A 488 -9.39 -9.70 7.35
CA PRO A 488 -10.24 -8.51 7.20
C PRO A 488 -11.03 -8.15 8.47
N ARG A 489 -11.20 -9.12 9.36
CA ARG A 489 -11.90 -8.96 10.65
C ARG A 489 -10.96 -8.72 11.83
N GLY A 490 -9.65 -8.83 11.63
CA GLY A 490 -8.62 -8.59 12.64
C GLY A 490 -7.92 -7.25 12.40
N LYS A 491 -8.68 -6.15 12.38
CA LYS A 491 -8.12 -4.80 12.14
C LYS A 491 -7.28 -4.36 13.34
N SER A 492 -6.03 -3.99 13.10
CA SER A 492 -5.14 -3.41 14.10
C SER A 492 -4.58 -2.06 13.63
N ASP A 493 -4.74 -1.03 14.47
CA ASP A 493 -4.15 0.31 14.24
C ASP A 493 -2.79 0.45 14.95
N GLY A 494 -2.34 -0.61 15.64
CA GLY A 494 -1.10 -0.67 16.40
C GLY A 494 -0.99 -1.97 17.21
N TYR A 495 0.08 -2.10 18.01
CA TYR A 495 0.35 -3.30 18.80
C TYR A 495 0.57 -2.98 20.29
N PRO A 496 0.00 -3.74 21.23
CA PRO A 496 -1.02 -4.77 21.01
C PRO A 496 -2.40 -4.15 20.74
N THR A 497 -3.20 -4.80 19.89
CA THR A 497 -4.64 -4.51 19.71
C THR A 497 -5.46 -5.66 20.29
N LEU A 498 -6.46 -5.35 21.12
CA LEU A 498 -7.36 -6.35 21.72
C LEU A 498 -8.77 -6.22 21.15
N LEU A 499 -9.28 -7.33 20.60
CA LEU A 499 -10.57 -7.40 19.94
C LEU A 499 -11.44 -8.49 20.57
N PHE A 500 -12.70 -8.19 20.79
CA PHE A 500 -13.68 -9.13 21.32
C PHE A 500 -14.77 -9.45 20.30
N PHE A 501 -15.02 -10.74 20.12
CA PHE A 501 -15.96 -11.31 19.17
C PHE A 501 -17.04 -12.12 19.91
N PRO A 502 -18.20 -11.53 20.23
CA PRO A 502 -19.25 -12.21 20.98
C PRO A 502 -19.84 -13.42 20.22
N ALA A 503 -20.24 -14.46 20.96
CA ALA A 503 -20.95 -15.61 20.38
C ALA A 503 -22.29 -15.16 19.76
N GLY A 504 -22.66 -15.73 18.61
CA GLY A 504 -23.89 -15.38 17.88
C GLY A 504 -23.94 -13.97 17.29
N ASN A 505 -22.89 -13.15 17.49
CA ASN A 505 -22.79 -11.79 16.97
C ASN A 505 -21.36 -11.47 16.55
N LYS A 506 -20.86 -12.23 15.57
CA LYS A 506 -19.58 -11.99 14.92
C LYS A 506 -19.71 -10.82 13.93
N SER A 507 -19.79 -9.59 14.44
CA SER A 507 -19.79 -8.34 13.64
C SER A 507 -18.49 -8.15 12.84
N PHE A 508 -18.59 -7.59 11.63
CA PHE A 508 -17.42 -7.23 10.81
C PHE A 508 -16.50 -6.24 11.53
N ASP A 509 -17.07 -5.32 12.30
CA ASP A 509 -16.35 -4.45 13.22
C ASP A 509 -16.47 -5.03 14.64
N PRO A 510 -15.42 -5.69 15.16
CA PRO A 510 -15.44 -6.30 16.48
C PRO A 510 -15.39 -5.26 17.60
N VAL A 511 -15.67 -5.69 18.82
CA VAL A 511 -15.62 -4.80 20.00
C VAL A 511 -14.17 -4.59 20.40
N THR A 512 -13.65 -3.37 20.26
CA THR A 512 -12.33 -3.02 20.78
C THR A 512 -12.34 -3.07 22.31
N VAL A 513 -11.32 -3.72 22.88
CA VAL A 513 -11.20 -3.87 24.33
C VAL A 513 -10.22 -2.83 24.87
N ASP A 514 -10.77 -1.82 25.54
CA ASP A 514 -10.01 -0.74 26.17
C ASP A 514 -10.23 -0.78 27.69
N VAL A 515 -9.46 -1.65 28.35
CA VAL A 515 -9.45 -1.81 29.82
C VAL A 515 -8.00 -1.90 30.30
N ASP A 516 -7.78 -1.67 31.60
CA ASP A 516 -6.46 -1.86 32.19
C ASP A 516 -5.94 -3.27 31.87
N ARG A 517 -4.64 -3.36 31.56
CA ARG A 517 -3.99 -4.61 31.14
C ARG A 517 -3.70 -5.51 32.33
N THR A 518 -4.73 -5.91 33.07
CA THR A 518 -4.67 -6.81 34.22
C THR A 518 -5.66 -7.96 34.05
N VAL A 519 -5.35 -9.11 34.66
CA VAL A 519 -6.25 -10.28 34.63
C VAL A 519 -7.64 -9.93 35.18
N LYS A 520 -7.69 -9.09 36.23
CA LYS A 520 -8.94 -8.64 36.86
C LYS A 520 -9.80 -7.87 35.85
N SER A 521 -9.22 -6.87 35.20
CA SER A 521 -9.95 -6.00 34.29
C SER A 521 -10.43 -6.75 33.04
N PHE A 522 -9.62 -7.66 32.50
CA PHE A 522 -10.06 -8.54 31.42
C PHE A 522 -11.19 -9.48 31.85
N TYR A 523 -11.10 -10.10 33.03
CA TYR A 523 -12.18 -10.95 33.53
C TYR A 523 -13.49 -10.16 33.69
N GLN A 524 -13.43 -8.97 34.29
CA GLN A 524 -14.60 -8.11 34.46
C GLN A 524 -15.21 -7.68 33.13
N PHE A 525 -14.37 -7.37 32.14
CA PHE A 525 -14.82 -7.07 30.78
C PHE A 525 -15.56 -8.27 30.18
N LEU A 526 -14.97 -9.47 30.25
CA LEU A 526 -15.55 -10.68 29.68
C LEU A 526 -16.86 -11.06 30.39
N LYS A 527 -16.91 -10.98 31.73
CA LYS A 527 -18.11 -11.24 32.53
C LYS A 527 -19.28 -10.31 32.13
N LYS A 528 -18.98 -9.07 31.74
CA LYS A 528 -19.98 -8.07 31.33
C LYS A 528 -20.43 -8.24 29.87
N ASN A 529 -19.52 -8.61 28.97
CA ASN A 529 -19.75 -8.53 27.53
C ASN A 529 -19.93 -9.89 26.82
N ALA A 530 -19.60 -11.01 27.47
CA ALA A 530 -19.81 -12.34 26.90
C ALA A 530 -21.29 -12.59 26.62
N ALA A 531 -21.58 -13.07 25.41
CA ALA A 531 -22.93 -13.42 25.00
C ALA A 531 -23.42 -14.68 25.74
N ILE A 532 -22.49 -15.59 26.08
CA ILE A 532 -22.79 -16.79 26.87
C ILE A 532 -22.28 -16.58 28.30
N PRO A 533 -23.18 -16.47 29.30
CA PRO A 533 -22.77 -16.30 30.69
C PRO A 533 -21.92 -17.47 31.18
N PHE A 534 -20.87 -17.16 31.93
CA PHE A 534 -19.96 -18.15 32.50
C PHE A 534 -19.57 -17.80 33.93
N THR A 535 -18.99 -18.77 34.64
CA THR A 535 -18.48 -18.60 36.01
C THR A 535 -17.19 -19.40 36.18
N ILE A 536 -16.22 -18.87 36.92
CA ILE A 536 -15.02 -19.61 37.27
C ILE A 536 -15.35 -20.62 38.39
N ALA A 537 -14.83 -21.84 38.30
CA ALA A 537 -15.04 -22.86 39.32
C ALA A 537 -14.39 -22.46 40.65
N LYS A 538 -15.13 -22.56 41.76
CA LYS A 538 -14.62 -22.28 43.11
C LYS A 538 -13.53 -23.29 43.47
N SER A 539 -12.34 -22.80 43.84
CA SER A 539 -11.26 -23.63 44.37
C SER A 539 -11.72 -24.33 45.65
N SER A 540 -12.04 -25.63 45.58
CA SER A 540 -12.27 -26.43 46.77
C SER A 540 -10.92 -26.79 47.38
N LYS A 541 -10.58 -26.16 48.52
CA LYS A 541 -9.46 -26.61 49.35
C LYS A 541 -9.62 -28.09 49.73
N GLY A 542 -8.62 -28.90 49.36
CA GLY A 542 -8.26 -30.15 50.01
C GLY A 542 -9.16 -31.36 49.76
N GLY A 543 -8.76 -32.21 48.81
CA GLY A 543 -9.23 -33.59 48.68
C GLY A 543 -8.25 -34.40 47.85
N GLU A 544 -7.64 -35.42 48.47
CA GLU A 544 -6.80 -36.43 47.81
C GLU A 544 -7.48 -37.07 46.58
N PRO A 545 -6.70 -37.62 45.63
CA PRO A 545 -7.21 -38.03 44.32
C PRO A 545 -8.21 -39.18 44.44
N LEU A 546 -9.46 -38.92 44.04
CA LEU A 546 -10.42 -39.97 43.73
C LEU A 546 -10.08 -40.58 42.36
N LEU A 547 -9.22 -41.60 42.40
CA LEU A 547 -9.22 -42.65 41.39
C LEU A 547 -10.57 -43.38 41.44
N ASN A 548 -11.40 -43.22 40.41
CA ASN A 548 -12.31 -44.29 40.00
C ASN A 548 -12.77 -44.13 38.55
N VAL A 549 -12.09 -44.81 37.63
CA VAL A 549 -12.76 -45.38 36.45
C VAL A 549 -12.61 -46.88 36.56
N LYS A 550 -13.73 -47.54 36.89
CA LYS A 550 -13.94 -48.97 36.68
C LYS A 550 -13.94 -49.22 35.18
N SER A 551 -12.88 -49.85 34.67
CA SER A 551 -12.94 -50.57 33.40
C SER A 551 -13.58 -51.93 33.63
N PRO A 552 -14.57 -52.36 32.83
CA PRO A 552 -14.96 -53.76 32.76
C PRO A 552 -13.95 -54.51 31.89
N ASN A 553 -13.35 -55.54 32.47
CA ASN A 553 -12.54 -56.54 31.79
C ASN A 553 -13.45 -57.37 30.84
N PRO A 554 -12.94 -57.78 29.67
CA PRO A 554 -13.20 -59.14 29.23
C PRO A 554 -11.89 -59.90 28.99
N GLU A 555 -11.89 -61.15 29.47
CA GLU A 555 -10.86 -62.16 29.32
C GLU A 555 -10.56 -62.57 27.86
N PRO A 556 -9.40 -63.21 27.61
CA PRO A 556 -8.85 -63.44 26.28
C PRO A 556 -9.40 -64.73 25.64
N THR A 557 -9.55 -64.71 24.32
CA THR A 557 -9.63 -65.92 23.51
C THR A 557 -8.71 -65.79 22.31
N GLU A 558 -7.54 -66.40 22.39
CA GLU A 558 -6.78 -66.81 21.21
C GLU A 558 -7.20 -68.24 20.84
N SER A 559 -7.56 -68.43 19.57
CA SER A 559 -7.46 -69.72 18.88
C SER A 559 -7.24 -69.48 17.40
N SER A 560 -5.98 -69.71 16.98
CA SER A 560 -5.60 -70.46 15.78
C SER A 560 -6.01 -69.94 14.39
N LEU A 561 -5.03 -69.55 13.57
CA LEU A 561 -4.53 -70.35 12.42
C LEU A 561 -3.69 -69.48 11.45
N GLU A 562 -2.44 -69.91 11.29
CA GLU A 562 -1.66 -69.99 10.03
C GLU A 562 -1.68 -68.83 9.02
N VAL A 563 -0.53 -68.14 8.92
CA VAL A 563 -0.12 -67.42 7.70
C VAL A 563 1.10 -68.14 7.12
N SER A 564 0.92 -68.77 5.96
CA SER A 564 1.99 -69.26 5.11
C SER A 564 2.44 -68.17 4.12
N HIS A 565 3.77 -68.02 4.04
CA HIS A 565 4.52 -67.27 3.04
C HIS A 565 4.15 -67.62 1.59
N GLU A 566 4.16 -66.62 0.69
CA GLU A 566 5.01 -66.52 -0.52
C GLU A 566 4.40 -65.62 -1.61
N ALA A 567 5.16 -64.60 -2.03
CA ALA A 567 5.34 -64.11 -3.43
C ALA A 567 6.13 -62.79 -3.36
N LYS A 568 7.44 -62.79 -3.64
CA LYS A 568 8.11 -62.64 -4.95
C LYS A 568 7.94 -61.26 -5.60
N ASP A 569 9.02 -60.48 -5.45
CA ASP A 569 9.86 -59.88 -6.50
C ASP A 569 9.25 -59.27 -7.77
N GLU A 570 9.78 -58.05 -8.03
CA GLU A 570 10.18 -57.46 -9.31
C GLU A 570 9.11 -57.12 -10.37
N LEU A 571 8.86 -55.82 -10.55
CA LEU A 571 9.36 -55.02 -11.68
C LEU A 571 9.12 -53.52 -11.49
#